data_AF-F3GA10-F1
#
_entry.id   AF-F3GA10-F1
#
_cell.length_a   1.000
_cell.length_b   1.000
_cell.length_c   1.000
_cell.angle_alpha   90.00
_cell.angle_beta   90.00
_cell.angle_gamma   90.00
#
_symmetry.space_group_name_H-M   'P 1'
#
loop_
_entity.id
_entity.type
_entity.pdbx_description
1 polymer ?
#
loop_
_entity_poly.entity_id
_entity_poly.type
_entity_poly.pdbx_seq_one_letter_code
_entity_poly.pdbx_strand_id
1 'polypeptide(L)'
;MSEATFTFRVDETLKTEFSMTAKAHDRTVAQLLRDFMRDYVEQAEYDEWLRAKVESSRASANAGNLVPAAEVEARFAARRAETRRRLEASK
;
A
#
# COMPACT_ATOMS: atom_id res chain seq x y z
N MET A 1 -1.11 25.32 -0.17
CA MET A 1 -1.99 24.30 -0.79
C MET A 1 -3.22 25.01 -1.30
N SER A 2 -3.59 24.80 -2.57
CA SER A 2 -4.87 25.28 -3.08
C SER A 2 -5.99 24.41 -2.52
N GLU A 3 -6.99 25.02 -1.90
CA GLU A 3 -8.19 24.30 -1.47
C GLU A 3 -9.20 24.26 -2.62
N ALA A 4 -9.88 23.13 -2.77
CA ALA A 4 -10.95 22.93 -3.74
C ALA A 4 -12.17 22.31 -3.03
N THR A 5 -13.37 22.75 -3.41
CA THR A 5 -14.63 22.32 -2.77
C THR A 5 -15.36 21.31 -3.65
N PHE A 6 -15.76 20.19 -3.05
CA PHE A 6 -16.66 19.21 -3.66
C PHE A 6 -18.06 19.35 -3.06
N THR A 7 -19.08 19.46 -3.93
CA THR A 7 -20.49 19.45 -3.53
C THR A 7 -21.20 18.33 -4.27
N PHE A 8 -21.84 17.42 -3.54
CA PHE A 8 -22.59 16.30 -4.11
C PHE A 8 -23.89 16.10 -3.34
N ARG A 9 -24.87 15.45 -3.99
CA ARG A 9 -26.15 15.10 -3.38
C ARG A 9 -26.09 13.67 -2.86
N VAL A 10 -26.66 13.45 -1.68
CA VAL A 10 -26.84 12.14 -1.05
C VAL A 10 -28.24 12.06 -0.48
N ASP A 11 -28.70 10.84 -0.22
CA ASP A 11 -29.89 10.61 0.57
C ASP A 11 -29.74 11.21 1.99
N GLU A 12 -30.81 11.81 2.53
CA GLU A 12 -30.75 12.50 3.82
C GLU A 12 -30.59 11.51 4.99
N THR A 13 -31.15 10.30 4.88
CA THR A 13 -30.97 9.24 5.87
C THR A 13 -29.52 8.81 5.90
N LEU A 14 -28.93 8.55 4.72
CA LEU A 14 -27.52 8.18 4.60
C LEU A 14 -26.60 9.27 5.17
N LYS A 15 -26.86 10.55 4.87
CA LYS A 15 -26.09 11.67 5.43
C LYS A 15 -26.13 11.69 6.96
N THR A 16 -27.29 11.44 7.54
CA THR A 16 -27.50 11.43 8.99
C THR A 16 -26.72 10.28 9.63
N GLU A 17 -26.91 9.06 9.13
CA GLU A 17 -26.23 7.85 9.63
C GLU A 17 -24.70 7.96 9.51
N PHE A 18 -24.21 8.42 8.36
CA PHE A 18 -22.78 8.60 8.13
C PHE A 18 -22.18 9.63 9.10
N SER A 19 -22.88 10.75 9.32
CA SER A 19 -22.43 11.80 10.24
C SER A 19 -22.41 11.34 11.69
N MET A 20 -23.45 10.60 12.12
CA MET A 20 -23.51 10.01 13.46
C MET A 20 -22.40 9.00 13.69
N THR A 21 -22.16 8.12 12.72
CA THR A 21 -21.11 7.11 12.79
C THR A 21 -19.72 7.76 12.82
N ALA A 22 -19.46 8.74 11.96
CA ALA A 22 -18.21 9.50 11.96
C ALA A 22 -17.93 10.11 13.35
N LYS A 23 -18.95 10.77 13.93
CA LYS A 23 -18.85 11.39 15.26
C LYS A 23 -18.61 10.36 16.38
N ALA A 24 -19.24 9.18 16.31
CA ALA A 24 -19.01 8.10 17.28
C ALA A 24 -17.57 7.59 17.28
N HIS A 25 -16.83 7.81 16.18
CA HIS A 25 -15.41 7.51 16.05
C HIS A 25 -14.51 8.75 16.17
N ASP A 26 -15.03 9.87 16.70
CA ASP A 26 -14.31 11.15 16.83
C ASP A 26 -13.73 11.69 15.51
N ARG A 27 -14.39 11.39 14.39
CA ARG A 27 -14.01 11.87 13.04
C ARG A 27 -15.08 12.75 12.42
N THR A 28 -14.66 13.67 11.57
CA THR A 28 -15.56 14.47 10.73
C THR A 28 -15.81 13.79 9.39
N VAL A 29 -16.98 14.02 8.80
CA VAL A 29 -17.32 13.57 7.44
C VAL A 29 -16.25 13.98 6.42
N ALA A 30 -15.74 15.20 6.51
CA ALA A 30 -14.70 15.70 5.61
C ALA A 30 -13.33 15.02 5.81
N GLN A 31 -13.01 14.52 7.01
CA GLN A 31 -11.81 13.69 7.20
C GLN A 31 -12.00 12.34 6.51
N LEU A 32 -13.13 11.67 6.74
CA LEU A 32 -13.43 10.36 6.13
C LEU A 32 -13.36 10.41 4.60
N LEU A 33 -13.97 11.43 4.00
CA LEU A 33 -13.97 11.59 2.56
C LEU A 33 -12.56 11.83 2.01
N ARG A 34 -11.74 12.62 2.71
CA ARG A 34 -10.35 12.86 2.29
C ARG A 34 -9.48 11.62 2.43
N ASP A 35 -9.67 10.85 3.49
CA ASP A 35 -8.98 9.56 3.69
C ASP A 35 -9.36 8.61 2.55
N PHE A 36 -10.66 8.43 2.31
CA PHE A 36 -11.16 7.60 1.21
C PHE A 36 -10.64 8.04 -0.16
N MET A 37 -10.65 9.34 -0.46
CA MET A 37 -10.15 9.86 -1.74
C MET A 37 -8.67 9.57 -1.93
N ARG A 38 -7.87 9.68 -0.86
CA ARG A 38 -6.44 9.38 -0.90
C ARG A 38 -6.22 7.89 -1.11
N ASP A 39 -6.86 7.06 -0.30
CA ASP A 39 -6.76 5.60 -0.37
C ASP A 39 -7.18 5.09 -1.77
N TYR A 40 -8.24 5.68 -2.34
CA TYR A 40 -8.73 5.32 -3.68
C TYR A 40 -7.70 5.63 -4.78
N VAL A 41 -7.06 6.80 -4.72
CA VAL A 41 -6.00 7.16 -5.69
C VAL A 41 -4.76 6.29 -5.50
N GLU A 42 -4.31 6.14 -4.25
CA GLU A 42 -3.13 5.31 -3.92
C GLU A 42 -3.33 3.86 -4.35
N GLN A 43 -4.53 3.30 -4.14
CA GLN A 43 -4.85 1.95 -4.57
C GLN A 43 -4.85 1.82 -6.10
N ALA A 44 -5.43 2.78 -6.82
CA ALA A 44 -5.45 2.75 -8.29
C ALA A 44 -4.02 2.82 -8.88
N GLU A 45 -3.17 3.69 -8.33
CA GLU A 45 -1.76 3.80 -8.73
C GLU A 45 -0.98 2.52 -8.40
N TYR A 46 -1.20 1.94 -7.21
CA TYR A 46 -0.58 0.68 -6.82
C TYR A 46 -0.98 -0.48 -7.74
N ASP A 47 -2.26 -0.58 -8.10
CA ASP A 47 -2.76 -1.63 -8.97
C ASP A 47 -2.16 -1.55 -10.38
N GLU A 48 -2.01 -0.33 -10.92
CA GLU A 48 -1.34 -0.09 -12.20
C GLU A 48 0.14 -0.51 -12.14
N TRP A 49 0.85 -0.06 -11.11
CA TRP A 49 2.24 -0.42 -10.88
C TRP A 49 2.41 -1.94 -10.72
N LEU A 50 1.54 -2.58 -9.93
CA LEU A 50 1.59 -4.01 -9.65
C LEU A 50 1.39 -4.81 -10.93
N ARG A 51 0.41 -4.42 -11.77
CA ARG A 51 0.18 -5.06 -13.07
C ARG A 51 1.42 -4.98 -13.96
N ALA A 52 2.02 -3.79 -14.08
CA ALA A 52 3.25 -3.62 -14.86
C ALA A 52 4.41 -4.46 -14.31
N LYS A 53 4.54 -4.53 -12.98
CA LYS A 53 5.58 -5.31 -12.30
C LYS A 53 5.42 -6.81 -12.55
N VAL A 54 4.19 -7.32 -12.48
CA VAL A 54 3.87 -8.74 -12.72
C VAL A 54 4.21 -9.11 -14.16
N GLU A 55 3.77 -8.33 -15.15
CA GLU A 55 4.07 -8.61 -16.56
C GLU A 55 5.57 -8.61 -16.84
N SER A 56 6.30 -7.61 -16.31
CA SER A 56 7.77 -7.56 -16.43
C SER A 56 8.44 -8.80 -15.78
N SER A 57 7.97 -9.19 -14.60
CA SER A 57 8.52 -10.35 -13.87
C SER A 57 8.24 -11.66 -14.61
N ARG A 58 7.04 -11.81 -15.16
CA ARG A 58 6.64 -12.96 -15.97
C ARG A 58 7.44 -13.04 -17.27
N ALA A 59 7.64 -11.91 -17.97
CA ALA A 59 8.49 -11.87 -19.16
C ALA A 59 9.93 -12.29 -18.85
N SER A 60 10.50 -11.80 -17.74
CA SER A 60 11.85 -12.19 -17.28
C SER A 60 11.95 -13.69 -16.98
N ALA A 61 10.96 -14.23 -16.26
CA ALA A 61 10.88 -15.66 -15.98
C ALA A 61 10.79 -16.51 -17.26
N ASN A 62 9.94 -16.12 -18.20
CA ASN A 62 9.79 -16.80 -19.49
C ASN A 62 11.06 -16.72 -20.36
N ALA A 63 11.86 -15.66 -20.20
CA ALA A 63 13.18 -15.53 -20.83
C ALA A 63 14.27 -16.38 -20.15
N GLY A 64 13.92 -17.11 -19.07
CA GLY A 64 14.85 -17.98 -18.35
C GLY A 64 15.71 -17.27 -17.30
N ASN A 65 15.44 -15.99 -17.00
CA ASN A 65 16.16 -15.21 -15.98
C ASN A 65 15.69 -15.55 -14.55
N LEU A 66 15.63 -16.85 -14.25
CA LEU A 66 15.24 -17.38 -12.95
C LEU A 66 16.49 -17.71 -12.12
N VAL A 67 16.38 -17.58 -10.80
CA VAL A 67 17.42 -17.97 -9.86
C VAL A 67 16.95 -19.23 -9.13
N PRO A 68 17.78 -20.29 -9.04
CA PRO A 68 17.43 -21.49 -8.29
C PRO A 68 17.16 -21.18 -6.81
N ALA A 69 16.15 -21.85 -6.23
CA ALA A 69 15.77 -21.64 -4.83
C ALA A 69 16.95 -21.84 -3.86
N ALA A 70 17.82 -22.83 -4.12
CA ALA A 70 18.99 -23.09 -3.29
C ALA A 70 19.99 -21.91 -3.27
N GLU A 71 20.17 -21.23 -4.41
CA GLU A 71 21.05 -20.05 -4.49
C GLU A 71 20.43 -18.85 -3.75
N VAL A 72 19.12 -18.67 -3.87
CA VAL A 72 18.37 -17.66 -3.10
C VAL A 72 18.57 -17.89 -1.60
N GLU A 73 18.35 -19.11 -1.13
CA GLU A 73 18.49 -19.46 0.29
C GLU A 73 19.92 -19.25 0.80
N ALA A 74 20.93 -19.69 0.05
CA ALA A 74 22.33 -19.47 0.41
C ALA A 74 22.65 -17.98 0.55
N ARG A 75 22.20 -17.16 -0.41
CA ARG A 75 22.42 -15.71 -0.39
C ARG A 75 21.75 -15.04 0.81
N PHE A 76 20.50 -15.39 1.10
CA PHE A 76 19.79 -14.79 2.23
C PHE A 76 20.31 -15.31 3.59
N ALA A 77 20.76 -16.56 3.68
CA ALA A 77 21.43 -17.09 4.86
C ALA A 77 22.72 -16.31 5.17
N ALA A 78 23.55 -16.04 4.14
CA ALA A 78 24.76 -15.24 4.29
C ALA A 78 24.46 -13.81 4.76
N ARG A 79 23.45 -13.15 4.17
CA ARG A 79 23.00 -11.81 4.59
C ARG A 79 22.58 -11.77 6.06
N ARG A 80 21.77 -12.74 6.50
CA ARG A 80 21.32 -12.84 7.90
C ARG A 80 22.50 -13.08 8.85
N ALA A 81 23.45 -13.93 8.47
CA ALA A 81 24.64 -14.19 9.28
C ALA A 81 25.49 -12.91 9.45
N GLU A 82 25.69 -12.16 8.38
CA GLU A 82 26.40 -10.88 8.41
C GLU A 82 25.69 -9.84 9.29
N THR A 83 24.36 -9.69 9.15
CA THR A 83 23.59 -8.80 10.02
C THR A 83 23.75 -9.18 11.49
N ARG A 84 23.71 -10.48 11.84
CA ARG A 84 23.93 -10.94 13.23
C ARG A 84 25.31 -10.58 13.75
N ARG A 85 26.37 -10.82 12.96
CA ARG A 85 27.74 -10.45 13.34
C ARG A 85 27.87 -8.97 13.65
N ARG A 86 27.26 -8.10 12.84
CA ARG A 86 27.27 -6.64 13.07
C ARG A 86 26.57 -6.26 14.36
N LEU A 87 25.42 -6.87 14.64
CA LEU A 87 24.69 -6.62 15.89
C LEU A 87 25.47 -7.08 17.11
N GLU A 88 26.15 -8.23 17.02
CA GLU A 88 27.02 -8.75 18.09
C GLU A 88 28.25 -7.87 18.31
N ALA A 89 28.86 -7.36 17.24
CA ALA A 89 30.01 -6.45 17.31
C ALA A 89 29.65 -5.03 17.76
N SER A 90 28.36 -4.67 17.75
CA SER A 90 27.86 -3.36 18.24
C SER A 90 27.37 -3.41 19.68
N LYS A 91 27.49 -4.56 20.36
CA LYS A 91 27.26 -4.72 21.80
C LYS A 91 28.58 -4.60 22.56
#